data_AF-A0A091FRD6-F1
#
_entry.id   AF-A0A091FRD6-F1
#
_cell.length_a   1.000
_cell.length_b   1.000
_cell.length_c   1.000
_cell.angle_alpha   90.00
_cell.angle_beta   90.00
_cell.angle_gamma   90.00
#
_symmetry.space_group_name_H-M   'P 1'
#
loop_
_entity.id
_entity.type
_entity.pdbx_description
1 polymer ?
#
loop_
_entity_poly.entity_id
_entity_poly.type
_entity_poly.pdbx_seq_one_letter_code
_entity_poly.pdbx_strand_id
1 'polypeptide(L)'
;YSCPVCQIQLGPVLELQKNFQLCSIVEAFLATNSKGQQGKGPAEGKKEVVPCDFCLDCSQPAVKTCLICDASLCQAHLNKHNSKASQQDHILVDVGAGGVAQERRCLEHGRLLECYCQYEGQCICTLCSVTGCHKGHNIITLKEA
;
A
#
# COMPACT_ATOMS: atom_id res chain seq x y z
N TYR A 1 11.43 -16.30 -26.69
CA TYR A 1 11.34 -15.52 -25.43
C TYR A 1 9.86 -15.44 -25.03
N SER A 2 9.49 -15.26 -23.77
CA SER A 2 8.06 -15.14 -23.39
C SER A 2 7.83 -13.85 -22.63
N CYS A 3 6.80 -13.10 -23.03
CA CYS A 3 6.39 -11.87 -22.36
C CYS A 3 5.89 -12.19 -20.93
N PRO A 4 6.49 -11.65 -19.86
CA PRO A 4 6.09 -12.01 -18.48
C PRO A 4 4.69 -11.49 -18.10
N VAL A 5 4.17 -10.48 -18.81
CA VAL A 5 2.86 -9.87 -18.54
C VAL A 5 1.76 -10.55 -19.34
N CYS A 6 2.02 -10.80 -20.61
CA CYS A 6 1.04 -11.24 -21.59
C CYS A 6 1.14 -12.74 -21.92
N GLN A 7 2.20 -13.42 -21.46
CA GLN A 7 2.48 -14.86 -21.64
C GLN A 7 2.56 -15.33 -23.10
N ILE A 8 2.58 -14.39 -24.05
CA ILE A 8 2.73 -14.69 -25.47
C ILE A 8 4.17 -15.15 -25.73
N GLN A 9 4.27 -16.27 -26.44
CA GLN A 9 5.54 -16.81 -26.91
C GLN A 9 6.03 -15.95 -28.07
N LEU A 10 7.05 -15.16 -27.79
CA LEU A 10 7.76 -14.32 -28.73
C LEU A 10 8.76 -15.22 -29.48
N GLY A 11 8.67 -15.22 -30.82
CA GLY A 11 9.39 -16.12 -31.72
C GLY A 11 10.92 -16.11 -31.56
N PRO A 12 11.63 -17.08 -32.18
CA PRO A 12 13.04 -17.34 -31.93
C PRO A 12 14.00 -16.21 -32.35
N VAL A 13 13.57 -15.28 -33.20
CA VAL A 13 14.40 -14.16 -33.69
C VAL A 13 13.77 -12.84 -33.24
N LEU A 14 14.02 -12.45 -32.00
CA LEU A 14 13.60 -11.14 -31.49
C LEU A 14 14.72 -10.53 -30.66
N GLU A 15 15.36 -9.51 -31.22
CA GLU A 15 16.26 -8.63 -30.48
C GLU A 15 15.42 -7.52 -29.83
N LEU A 16 15.21 -7.61 -28.51
CA LEU A 16 14.45 -6.61 -27.77
C LEU A 16 15.23 -5.30 -27.71
N GLN A 17 14.70 -4.25 -28.33
CA GLN A 17 15.28 -2.91 -28.27
C GLN A 17 14.69 -2.13 -27.08
N LYS A 18 15.52 -1.27 -26.49
CA LYS A 18 15.05 -0.32 -25.47
C LYS A 18 14.09 0.68 -26.10
N ASN A 19 13.03 1.02 -25.37
CA ASN A 19 12.19 2.14 -25.76
C ASN A 19 12.88 3.45 -25.36
N PHE A 20 13.56 4.09 -26.32
CA PHE A 20 14.33 5.31 -26.09
C PHE A 20 13.47 6.49 -25.62
N GLN A 21 12.20 6.58 -26.04
CA GLN A 21 11.30 7.64 -25.60
C GLN A 21 11.01 7.52 -24.10
N LEU A 22 10.72 6.31 -23.63
CA LEU A 22 10.50 6.05 -22.21
C LEU A 22 11.79 6.26 -21.39
N CYS A 23 12.96 5.85 -21.90
CA CYS A 23 14.23 6.14 -21.25
C CYS A 23 14.44 7.65 -21.09
N SER A 24 14.21 8.44 -22.14
CA SER A 24 14.35 9.90 -22.09
C SER A 24 13.39 10.55 -21.08
N ILE A 25 12.14 10.08 -21.00
CA ILE A 25 11.16 10.56 -20.01
C ILE A 25 11.64 10.27 -18.58
N VAL A 26 12.13 9.06 -18.31
CA VAL A 26 12.64 8.69 -16.98
C VAL A 26 13.88 9.49 -16.61
N GLU A 27 14.82 9.65 -17.55
CA GLU A 27 16.03 10.46 -17.34
C GLU A 27 15.69 11.93 -17.02
N ALA A 28 14.74 12.51 -17.77
CA ALA A 28 14.25 13.86 -17.50
C ALA A 28 13.61 13.98 -16.11
N PHE A 29 12.78 13.00 -15.71
CA PHE A 29 12.17 12.94 -14.39
C PHE A 29 13.20 12.86 -13.26
N LEU A 30 14.23 12.02 -13.40
CA LEU A 30 15.31 11.91 -12.41
C LEU A 30 16.14 13.20 -12.31
N ALA A 31 16.35 13.90 -13.44
CA ALA A 31 17.09 15.15 -13.51
C ALA A 31 16.34 16.34 -12.87
N THR A 32 15.00 16.35 -12.88
CA THR A 32 14.20 17.39 -12.22
C THR A 32 14.09 17.16 -10.72
N ASN A 33 13.95 15.90 -10.29
CA ASN A 33 13.80 15.56 -8.87
C ASN A 33 15.07 15.80 -8.03
N SER A 34 16.24 15.74 -8.66
CA SER A 34 17.55 16.00 -8.02
C SER A 34 17.84 17.48 -7.75
N LYS A 35 17.03 18.42 -8.28
CA LYS A 35 17.17 19.87 -8.04
C LYS A 35 16.29 20.42 -6.91
N GLY A 36 15.39 19.61 -6.34
CA GLY A 36 14.41 20.05 -5.33
C GLY A 36 14.84 19.95 -3.87
N GLN A 37 16.00 19.37 -3.55
CA GLN A 37 16.46 19.20 -2.15
C GLN A 37 17.39 20.33 -1.69
N GLN A 38 16.85 21.55 -1.56
CA GLN A 38 17.44 22.55 -0.65
C GLN A 38 16.34 23.15 0.22
N GLY A 39 16.29 22.66 1.46
CA GLY A 39 15.41 23.16 2.51
C GLY A 39 15.76 22.49 3.85
N LYS A 40 16.98 22.70 4.34
CA LYS A 40 17.33 22.39 5.74
C LYS A 40 16.81 23.51 6.64
N GLY A 41 15.69 23.28 7.31
CA GLY A 41 15.28 24.01 8.52
C GLY A 41 15.54 23.17 9.78
N PRO A 42 15.73 23.78 10.96
CA PRO A 42 16.26 23.10 12.14
C PRO A 42 15.24 22.14 12.77
N ALA A 43 15.77 21.12 13.43
CA ALA A 43 15.02 20.08 14.10
C ALA A 43 14.26 20.62 15.33
N GLU A 44 12.93 20.52 15.30
CA GLU A 44 12.08 20.38 16.47
C GLU A 44 11.13 19.20 16.24
N GLY A 45 11.18 18.21 17.14
CA GLY A 45 10.22 17.11 17.29
C GLY A 45 9.69 16.48 16.00
N LYS A 46 10.50 15.65 15.31
CA LYS A 46 10.06 14.91 14.13
C LYS A 46 8.95 13.92 14.49
N LYS A 47 7.69 14.33 14.41
CA LYS A 47 6.64 13.40 13.98
C LYS A 47 7.06 12.97 12.58
N GLU A 48 7.35 11.69 12.39
CA GLU A 48 7.62 11.16 11.06
C GLU A 48 6.37 11.37 10.21
N VAL A 49 6.41 12.39 9.35
CA VAL A 49 5.28 12.74 8.50
C VAL A 49 5.31 11.79 7.31
N VAL A 50 4.37 10.84 7.28
CA VAL A 50 4.26 9.89 6.17
C VAL A 50 3.85 10.65 4.89
N PRO A 51 4.60 10.51 3.78
CA PRO A 51 4.27 11.14 2.51
C PRO A 51 3.06 10.48 1.84
N CYS A 52 2.42 11.19 0.92
CA CYS A 52 1.38 10.60 0.07
C CYS A 52 1.99 9.85 -1.12
N ASP A 53 1.55 8.61 -1.36
CA ASP A 53 2.11 7.73 -2.39
C ASP A 53 1.79 8.14 -3.83
N PHE A 54 0.77 8.98 -4.04
CA PHE A 54 0.27 9.35 -5.37
C PHE A 54 0.69 10.76 -5.82
N CYS A 55 1.38 11.52 -4.96
CA CYS A 55 1.90 12.84 -5.32
C CYS A 55 3.18 12.70 -6.15
N LEU A 56 3.20 13.26 -7.37
CA LEU A 56 4.34 13.14 -8.28
C LEU A 56 5.43 14.19 -8.06
N ASP A 57 5.07 15.46 -7.87
CA ASP A 57 6.05 16.56 -7.81
C ASP A 57 6.29 17.06 -6.37
N CYS A 58 5.21 17.38 -5.66
CA CYS A 58 5.25 17.91 -4.30
C CYS A 58 4.54 16.96 -3.35
N SER A 59 5.28 16.00 -2.79
CA SER A 59 4.75 15.03 -1.83
C SER A 59 4.11 15.73 -0.64
N GLN A 60 2.78 15.72 -0.61
CA GLN A 60 2.01 16.26 0.51
C GLN A 60 2.00 15.26 1.67
N PRO A 61 1.89 15.73 2.92
CA PRO A 61 1.66 14.84 4.05
C PRO A 61 0.39 14.03 3.83
N ALA A 62 0.47 12.72 4.04
CA ALA A 62 -0.70 11.89 4.06
C ALA A 62 -1.55 12.19 5.30
N VAL A 63 -2.87 12.21 5.12
CA VAL A 63 -3.84 12.38 6.21
C VAL A 63 -4.39 11.03 6.66
N LYS A 64 -4.61 10.10 5.72
CA LYS A 64 -5.13 8.76 5.99
C LYS A 64 -4.40 7.69 5.18
N THR A 65 -4.34 6.49 5.73
CA THR A 65 -3.86 5.29 5.06
C THR A 65 -5.03 4.36 4.78
N CYS A 66 -5.21 3.97 3.52
CA CYS A 66 -6.17 2.99 3.08
C CYS A 66 -5.58 1.60 3.26
N LEU A 67 -6.16 0.81 4.16
CA LEU A 67 -5.63 -0.52 4.49
C LEU A 67 -5.79 -1.54 3.36
N ILE A 68 -6.80 -1.34 2.50
CA ILE A 68 -7.08 -2.20 1.34
C ILE A 68 -6.17 -1.86 0.16
N CYS A 69 -5.89 -0.58 -0.08
CA CYS A 69 -5.00 -0.15 -1.17
C CYS A 69 -3.53 -0.21 -0.78
N ASP A 70 -3.23 -0.40 0.51
CA ASP A 70 -1.91 -0.26 1.09
C ASP A 70 -1.24 1.07 0.73
N ALA A 71 -2.00 2.16 0.84
CA ALA A 71 -1.57 3.46 0.37
C ALA A 71 -1.99 4.60 1.30
N SER A 72 -1.05 5.51 1.56
CA SER A 72 -1.16 6.75 2.29
C SER A 72 -1.55 7.90 1.36
N LEU A 73 -2.66 8.56 1.68
CA LEU A 73 -3.34 9.54 0.85
C LEU A 73 -3.32 10.92 1.53
N CYS A 74 -2.87 11.95 0.81
CA CYS A 74 -3.15 13.34 1.17
C CYS A 74 -4.63 13.67 0.90
N GLN A 75 -5.13 14.81 1.39
CA GLN A 75 -6.55 15.16 1.29
C GLN A 75 -7.09 15.12 -0.14
N ALA A 76 -6.32 15.59 -1.12
CA ALA A 76 -6.74 15.60 -2.53
C ALA A 76 -6.89 14.18 -3.10
N HIS A 77 -5.94 13.28 -2.79
CA HIS A 77 -6.01 11.88 -3.24
C HIS A 77 -7.04 11.08 -2.46
N LEU A 78 -7.27 11.39 -1.19
CA LEU A 78 -8.34 10.82 -0.38
C LEU A 78 -9.73 11.18 -0.95
N ASN A 79 -9.94 12.43 -1.36
CA ASN A 79 -11.22 12.84 -1.97
C ASN A 79 -11.48 12.07 -3.27
N LYS A 80 -10.46 11.91 -4.13
CA LYS A 80 -10.58 11.13 -5.37
C LYS A 80 -10.83 9.65 -5.11
N HIS A 81 -10.19 9.09 -4.08
CA HIS A 81 -10.38 7.73 -3.63
C HIS A 81 -11.84 7.51 -3.18
N ASN A 82 -12.37 8.34 -2.27
CA ASN A 82 -13.76 8.25 -1.81
C ASN A 82 -14.82 8.55 -2.89
N SER A 83 -14.44 9.23 -3.97
CA SER A 83 -15.36 9.51 -5.08
C SER A 83 -15.64 8.29 -5.96
N LYS A 84 -14.84 7.23 -5.86
CA LYS A 84 -15.01 6.00 -6.65
C LYS A 84 -15.86 5.00 -5.85
N ALA A 85 -16.97 4.56 -6.44
CA ALA A 85 -17.91 3.65 -5.78
C ALA A 85 -17.24 2.36 -5.25
N SER A 86 -16.27 1.80 -5.98
CA SER A 86 -15.54 0.60 -5.55
C SER A 86 -14.61 0.80 -4.36
N GLN A 87 -14.37 2.05 -3.94
CA GLN A 87 -13.39 2.40 -2.92
C GLN A 87 -14.02 3.03 -1.67
N GLN A 88 -15.34 3.26 -1.65
CA GLN A 88 -16.02 3.88 -0.52
C GLN A 88 -16.02 3.02 0.75
N ASP A 89 -16.08 1.70 0.59
CA ASP A 89 -16.07 0.75 1.71
C ASP A 89 -14.65 0.41 2.20
N HIS A 90 -13.61 1.07 1.65
CA HIS A 90 -12.25 0.82 2.10
C HIS A 90 -12.02 1.39 3.49
N ILE A 91 -11.31 0.62 4.32
CA ILE A 91 -10.95 1.02 5.67
C ILE A 91 -9.81 2.04 5.62
N LEU A 92 -10.05 3.24 6.15
CA LEU A 92 -9.11 4.36 6.20
C LEU A 92 -8.74 4.67 7.65
N VAL A 93 -7.44 4.71 7.98
CA VAL A 93 -6.91 5.01 9.32
C VAL A 93 -6.06 6.27 9.30
N ASP A 94 -5.97 6.99 10.42
CA ASP A 94 -5.14 8.20 10.51
C ASP A 94 -3.64 7.87 10.48
N VAL A 95 -2.89 8.67 9.72
CA VAL A 95 -1.45 8.47 9.44
C VAL A 95 -0.56 8.57 10.68
N GLY A 96 -1.01 9.24 11.75
CA GLY A 96 -0.30 9.33 13.02
C GLY A 96 -0.32 8.05 13.87
N ALA A 97 -1.07 7.03 13.44
CA ALA A 97 -1.14 5.73 14.09
C ALA A 97 -0.17 4.73 13.42
N GLY A 98 1.07 5.16 13.15
CA GLY A 98 2.08 4.45 12.36
C GLY A 98 2.45 3.03 12.81
N GLY A 99 1.97 2.56 13.97
CA GLY A 99 2.03 1.15 14.39
C GLY A 99 0.78 0.34 14.05
N VAL A 100 -0.40 0.97 13.98
CA VAL A 100 -1.69 0.28 14.01
C VAL A 100 -2.01 -0.42 12.68
N ALA A 101 -1.47 0.06 11.56
CA ALA A 101 -1.67 -0.60 10.26
C ALA A 101 -0.92 -1.94 10.18
N GLN A 102 0.28 -2.03 10.77
CA GLN A 102 1.07 -3.27 10.80
C GLN A 102 0.58 -4.20 11.92
N GLU A 103 0.17 -3.65 13.07
CA GLU A 103 -0.46 -4.39 14.17
C GLU A 103 -1.81 -5.02 13.78
N ARG A 104 -2.46 -4.54 12.72
CA ARG A 104 -3.70 -5.11 12.18
C ARG A 104 -3.51 -6.00 10.96
N ARG A 105 -2.29 -6.41 10.61
CA ARG A 105 -2.06 -7.38 9.54
C ARG A 105 -1.50 -8.69 10.08
N CYS A 106 -1.99 -9.79 9.53
CA CYS A 106 -1.42 -11.11 9.75
C CYS A 106 -0.02 -11.15 9.16
N LEU A 107 0.97 -11.54 9.97
CA LEU A 107 2.37 -11.64 9.55
C LEU A 107 2.58 -12.74 8.49
N GLU A 108 1.81 -13.82 8.54
CA GLU A 108 1.94 -14.93 7.58
C GLU A 108 1.28 -14.62 6.24
N HIS A 109 0.13 -13.94 6.24
CA HIS A 109 -0.71 -13.79 5.05
C HIS A 109 -0.76 -12.37 4.51
N GLY A 110 -0.22 -11.38 5.23
CA GLY A 110 -0.31 -9.96 4.88
C GLY A 110 -1.74 -9.38 4.86
N ARG A 111 -2.74 -10.16 5.27
CA ARG A 111 -4.16 -9.79 5.28
C ARG A 111 -4.55 -9.13 6.58
N LEU A 112 -5.61 -8.33 6.54
CA LEU A 112 -6.15 -7.70 7.74
C LEU A 112 -6.60 -8.74 8.77
N LEU A 113 -6.32 -8.42 10.03
CA LEU A 113 -6.85 -9.14 11.18
C LEU A 113 -8.29 -8.70 11.38
N GLU A 114 -9.22 -9.53 10.91
CA GLU A 114 -10.67 -9.28 10.90
C GLU A 114 -11.44 -10.28 11.76
N CYS A 115 -10.75 -11.27 12.33
CA CYS A 115 -11.33 -12.34 13.13
C CYS A 115 -10.62 -12.45 14.49
N TYR A 116 -11.30 -13.00 15.49
CA TYR A 116 -10.74 -13.30 16.80
C TYR A 116 -10.90 -14.78 17.11
N CYS A 117 -9.77 -15.46 17.36
CA CYS A 117 -9.74 -16.84 17.81
C CYS A 117 -9.97 -16.87 19.32
N GLN A 118 -11.11 -17.39 19.77
CA GLN A 118 -11.44 -17.46 21.21
C GLN A 118 -10.56 -18.46 21.96
N TYR A 119 -10.08 -19.51 21.28
CA TYR A 119 -9.26 -20.55 21.90
C TYR A 119 -7.88 -20.04 22.32
N GLU A 120 -7.28 -19.19 21.48
CA GLU A 120 -5.91 -18.67 21.70
C GLU A 120 -5.89 -17.19 22.08
N GLY A 121 -7.05 -16.55 22.13
CA GLY A 121 -7.21 -15.18 22.58
C GLY A 121 -6.57 -14.13 21.66
N GLN A 122 -6.47 -14.39 20.36
CA GLN A 122 -5.72 -13.54 19.41
C GLN A 122 -6.51 -13.16 18.17
N CYS A 123 -6.24 -11.97 17.63
CA CYS A 123 -6.78 -11.51 16.36
C CYS A 123 -6.03 -12.18 15.19
N ILE A 124 -6.78 -12.72 14.24
CA ILE A 124 -6.27 -13.47 13.08
C ILE A 124 -6.92 -12.95 11.78
N CYS A 125 -6.32 -13.25 10.63
CA CYS A 125 -6.97 -12.98 9.35
C CYS A 125 -7.94 -14.11 8.96
N THR A 126 -8.80 -13.86 7.98
CA THR A 126 -9.73 -14.87 7.45
C THR A 126 -9.03 -16.08 6.83
N LEU A 127 -7.79 -15.94 6.34
CA LEU A 127 -7.06 -17.08 5.79
C LEU A 127 -6.51 -17.99 6.90
N CYS A 128 -6.13 -17.41 8.04
CA CYS A 128 -5.74 -18.12 9.25
C CYS A 128 -6.87 -19.04 9.76
N SER A 129 -8.14 -18.64 9.61
CA SER A 129 -9.30 -19.43 10.05
C SER A 129 -9.68 -20.57 9.10
N VAL A 130 -9.49 -20.40 7.79
CA VAL A 130 -9.95 -21.37 6.78
C VAL A 130 -8.88 -22.38 6.40
N THR A 131 -7.64 -21.92 6.20
CA THR A 131 -6.53 -22.75 5.72
C THR A 131 -5.31 -22.75 6.62
N GLY A 132 -5.24 -21.83 7.58
CA GLY A 132 -4.11 -21.71 8.51
C GLY A 132 -4.21 -22.61 9.74
N CYS A 133 -3.34 -22.32 10.71
CA CYS A 133 -3.20 -23.05 11.97
C CYS A 133 -4.42 -22.96 12.91
N HIS A 134 -5.36 -22.03 12.67
CA HIS A 134 -6.57 -21.88 13.49
C HIS A 134 -7.79 -22.62 12.90
N LYS A 135 -7.57 -23.48 11.91
CA LYS A 135 -8.65 -24.24 11.28
C LYS A 135 -9.36 -25.11 12.32
N GLY A 136 -10.67 -24.88 12.48
CA GLY A 136 -11.51 -25.61 13.44
C GLY A 136 -11.56 -25.00 14.85
N HIS A 137 -10.87 -23.89 15.11
CA HIS A 137 -11.06 -23.13 16.34
C HIS A 137 -12.38 -22.36 16.32
N ASN A 138 -12.89 -22.00 17.51
CA ASN A 138 -14.02 -21.07 17.62
C ASN A 138 -13.54 -19.65 17.29
N ILE A 139 -14.06 -19.11 16.20
CA ILE A 139 -13.61 -17.85 15.61
C ILE A 139 -14.83 -16.95 15.40
N ILE A 140 -14.75 -15.73 15.90
CA ILE A 140 -15.76 -14.68 15.70
C ILE A 140 -15.20 -13.57 14.83
N THR A 141 -16.06 -12.86 14.11
CA THR A 141 -15.62 -11.70 13.35
C THR A 141 -15.51 -10.48 14.27
N LEU A 142 -14.55 -9.60 14.02
CA LEU A 142 -14.40 -8.35 14.80
C LEU A 142 -15.53 -7.35 14.55
N LYS A 143 -16.47 -7.64 13.63
CA LYS A 143 -17.72 -6.88 13.47
C LYS A 143 -18.79 -7.29 14.48
N GLU A 144 -18.65 -8.45 15.12
CA GLU A 144 -19.64 -9.08 15.99
C GLU A 144 -19.12 -9.34 17.42
N ALA A 145 -17.88 -8.94 17.73
CA ALA A 145 -17.23 -9.03 19.03
C ALA A 145 -17.39 -7.72 19.82
#